data_AF-A0A7R9YAD9-F1
#
_entry.id   AF-A0A7R9YAD9-F1
#
_cell.length_a   1.000
_cell.length_b   1.000
_cell.length_c   1.000
_cell.angle_alpha   90.00
_cell.angle_beta   90.00
_cell.angle_gamma   90.00
#
_symmetry.space_group_name_H-M   'P 1'
#
loop_
_entity.id
_entity.type
_entity.pdbx_description
1 polymer ?
#
loop_
_entity_poly.entity_id
_entity_poly.type
_entity_poly.pdbx_seq_one_letter_code
_entity_poly.pdbx_strand_id
1 'polypeptide(L)'
;MQAAGEHEWPFRRDATEHAGFRAVATRELLPGDVILRCRPLAVAVNDELMSYHCAFCLCDARGDEQAWSCDKCRRCCMCGACAAGQALRDLHEQECLAYQMLDGLHVWDQDTRWLRMLLRVLHLQLAELEECKRNHPEDDEEGDEEEGGDGGDDEDGEDGGEDEEGDEEEEE
;
A
#
# COMPACT_ATOMS: atom_id res chain seq x y z
N MET A 1 20.25 10.97 -41.36
CA MET A 1 19.74 10.10 -40.28
C MET A 1 20.91 9.87 -39.33
N GLN A 2 21.01 10.66 -38.25
CA GLN A 2 21.99 10.43 -37.20
C GLN A 2 21.50 9.23 -36.37
N ALA A 3 22.37 8.26 -36.13
CA ALA A 3 22.09 7.14 -35.25
C ALA A 3 21.67 7.69 -33.88
N ALA A 4 20.58 7.17 -33.32
CA ALA A 4 20.22 7.44 -31.94
C ALA A 4 21.37 6.94 -31.06
N GLY A 5 22.24 7.85 -30.63
CA GLY A 5 23.29 7.55 -29.68
C GLY A 5 22.66 7.02 -28.40
N GLU A 6 23.31 6.05 -27.78
CA GLU A 6 22.92 5.51 -26.48
C GLU A 6 22.68 6.69 -25.52
N HIS A 7 21.42 6.87 -25.10
CA HIS A 7 21.06 7.96 -24.21
C HIS A 7 21.65 7.66 -22.83
N GLU A 8 22.81 8.26 -22.55
CA GLU A 8 23.41 8.21 -21.23
C GLU A 8 22.49 8.92 -20.23
N TRP A 9 22.17 8.25 -19.12
CA TRP A 9 21.34 8.82 -18.06
C TRP A 9 22.01 10.09 -17.51
N PRO A 10 21.25 11.19 -17.29
CA PRO A 10 21.81 12.48 -16.89
C PRO A 10 22.37 12.50 -15.46
N PHE A 11 22.21 11.41 -14.71
CA PHE A 11 22.79 11.22 -13.39
C PHE A 11 23.14 9.74 -13.15
N ARG A 12 24.03 9.51 -12.19
CA ARG A 12 24.36 8.19 -11.64
C ARG A 12 24.08 8.17 -10.14
N ARG A 13 23.83 6.98 -9.60
CA ARG A 13 23.77 6.77 -8.15
C ARG A 13 25.18 6.66 -7.60
N ASP A 14 25.48 7.39 -6.54
CA ASP A 14 26.77 7.41 -5.86
C ASP A 14 26.55 7.12 -4.38
N ALA A 15 27.36 6.22 -3.80
CA ALA A 15 27.30 5.89 -2.38
C ALA A 15 28.38 6.69 -1.65
N THR A 16 28.02 7.26 -0.51
CA THR A 16 28.94 8.01 0.34
C THR A 16 29.08 7.35 1.69
N GLU A 17 30.27 7.40 2.28
CA GLU A 17 30.57 6.74 3.56
C GLU A 17 29.71 7.27 4.72
N HIS A 18 29.18 8.50 4.62
CA HIS A 18 28.48 9.17 5.74
C HIS A 18 27.07 9.69 5.40
N ALA A 19 26.64 9.70 4.13
CA ALA A 19 25.37 10.30 3.73
C ALA A 19 24.48 9.35 2.89
N GLY A 20 24.81 8.05 2.83
CA GLY A 20 24.03 7.06 2.08
C GLY A 20 24.14 7.27 0.57
N PHE A 21 23.02 7.10 -0.15
CA PHE A 21 22.97 7.21 -1.60
C PHE A 21 22.55 8.60 -2.07
N ARG A 22 23.24 9.12 -3.08
CA ARG A 22 22.91 10.38 -3.76
C ARG A 22 22.88 10.19 -5.28
N ALA A 23 22.17 11.09 -5.96
CA ALA A 23 22.24 11.21 -7.42
C ALA A 23 23.29 12.27 -7.79
N VAL A 24 24.22 11.93 -8.67
CA VAL A 24 25.29 12.81 -9.15
C VAL A 24 25.15 12.97 -10.65
N ALA A 25 25.10 14.22 -11.13
CA ALA A 25 25.02 14.50 -12.56
C ALA A 25 26.24 13.92 -13.31
N THR A 26 25.99 13.29 -14.46
CA THR A 26 27.03 12.70 -15.33
C THR A 26 27.43 13.65 -16.47
N ARG A 27 26.65 14.72 -16.68
CA ARG A 27 26.87 15.77 -17.67
C ARG A 27 26.50 17.13 -17.11
N GLU A 28 26.82 18.19 -17.84
CA GLU A 28 26.30 19.54 -17.57
C GLU A 28 24.78 19.57 -17.73
N LEU A 29 24.09 20.21 -16.80
CA LEU A 29 22.64 20.39 -16.77
C LEU A 29 22.32 21.88 -16.91
N LEU A 30 21.42 22.22 -17.82
CA LEU A 30 21.01 23.60 -18.06
C LEU A 30 19.72 23.96 -17.30
N PRO A 31 19.48 25.24 -16.97
CA PRO A 31 18.21 25.66 -16.39
C PRO A 31 17.03 25.26 -17.30
N GLY A 32 16.07 24.53 -16.72
CA GLY A 32 14.92 23.98 -17.44
C GLY A 32 15.08 22.53 -17.90
N ASP A 33 16.27 21.92 -17.76
CA ASP A 33 16.47 20.50 -18.06
C ASP A 33 15.57 19.62 -17.16
N VAL A 34 14.90 18.65 -17.79
CA VAL A 34 14.15 17.61 -17.09
C VAL A 34 15.09 16.45 -16.81
N ILE A 35 15.45 16.25 -15.54
CA ILE A 35 16.41 15.22 -15.12
C ILE A 35 15.73 13.85 -14.96
N LEU A 36 14.56 13.82 -14.32
CA LEU A 36 13.81 12.61 -14.03
C LEU A 36 12.32 12.93 -14.02
N ARG A 37 11.52 12.04 -14.61
CA ARG A 37 10.07 11.98 -14.40
C ARG A 37 9.78 10.60 -13.82
N CYS A 38 9.31 10.57 -12.58
CA CYS A 38 8.96 9.33 -11.90
C CYS A 38 7.48 9.38 -11.55
N ARG A 39 6.77 8.29 -11.84
CA ARG A 39 5.42 8.11 -11.30
C ARG A 39 5.55 7.73 -9.83
N PRO A 40 4.78 8.35 -8.91
CA PRO A 40 4.80 7.92 -7.52
C PRO A 40 4.41 6.43 -7.42
N LEU A 41 5.08 5.71 -6.52
CA LEU A 41 4.74 4.31 -6.23
C LEU A 41 3.31 4.23 -5.71
N ALA A 42 2.99 5.04 -4.71
CA ALA A 42 1.65 5.26 -4.21
C ALA A 42 1.44 6.75 -3.91
N VAL A 43 0.19 7.19 -3.96
CA VAL A 43 -0.23 8.53 -3.56
C VAL A 43 -1.38 8.42 -2.57
N ALA A 44 -1.59 9.44 -1.75
CA ALA A 44 -2.78 9.59 -0.94
C ALA A 44 -3.12 11.09 -0.82
N VAL A 45 -4.40 11.43 -1.04
CA VAL A 45 -4.93 12.78 -0.86
C VAL A 45 -5.02 13.09 0.63
N ASN A 46 -4.59 14.27 1.11
CA ASN A 46 -4.77 14.63 2.53
C ASN A 46 -6.24 14.52 2.97
N ASP A 47 -6.50 14.10 4.21
CA ASP A 47 -7.86 13.81 4.71
C ASP A 47 -8.84 14.98 4.51
N GLU A 48 -8.38 16.21 4.72
CA GLU A 48 -9.14 17.45 4.50
C GLU A 48 -9.61 17.67 3.05
N LEU A 49 -8.88 17.10 2.08
CA LEU A 49 -9.11 17.30 0.65
C LEU A 49 -9.88 16.12 0.02
N MET A 50 -10.10 15.03 0.76
CA MET A 50 -10.64 13.76 0.22
C MET A 50 -12.06 13.87 -0.31
N SER A 51 -12.85 14.82 0.18
CA SER A 51 -14.23 15.03 -0.25
C SER A 51 -14.36 15.68 -1.62
N TYR A 52 -13.27 16.25 -2.16
CA TYR A 52 -13.31 17.00 -3.41
C TYR A 52 -12.12 16.78 -4.35
N HIS A 53 -11.14 15.97 -3.98
CA HIS A 53 -10.07 15.52 -4.89
C HIS A 53 -10.18 14.03 -5.15
N CYS A 54 -9.89 13.63 -6.39
CA CYS A 54 -9.81 12.22 -6.73
C CYS A 54 -8.69 11.53 -5.93
N ALA A 55 -9.04 10.45 -5.25
CA ALA A 55 -8.14 9.68 -4.40
C ALA A 55 -6.93 9.09 -5.14
N PHE A 56 -6.99 8.95 -6.48
CA PHE A 56 -5.97 8.26 -7.27
C PHE A 56 -5.15 9.20 -8.16
N CYS A 57 -5.79 10.09 -8.92
CA CYS A 57 -5.08 11.02 -9.80
C CYS A 57 -4.78 12.39 -9.15
N LEU A 58 -5.32 12.64 -7.95
CA LEU A 58 -5.19 13.90 -7.21
C LEU A 58 -5.77 15.13 -7.92
N CYS A 59 -6.52 14.96 -9.01
CA CYS A 59 -7.22 16.07 -9.66
C CYS A 59 -8.40 16.54 -8.81
N ASP A 60 -8.70 17.83 -8.89
CA ASP A 60 -9.92 18.41 -8.32
C ASP A 60 -11.13 17.78 -9.03
N ALA A 61 -12.03 17.17 -8.25
CA ALA A 61 -13.25 16.54 -8.73
C ALA A 61 -14.46 17.48 -8.61
N ARG A 62 -14.27 18.72 -8.13
CA ARG A 62 -15.36 19.72 -8.08
C ARG A 62 -15.76 20.10 -9.50
N GLY A 63 -17.03 19.85 -9.81
CA GLY A 63 -17.59 20.13 -11.14
C GLY A 63 -17.40 19.00 -12.15
N ASP A 64 -16.81 17.86 -11.76
CA ASP A 64 -16.90 16.64 -12.55
C ASP A 64 -18.25 15.96 -12.28
N GLU A 65 -19.17 16.05 -13.25
CA GLU A 65 -20.51 15.46 -13.17
C GLU A 65 -20.48 13.93 -13.09
N GLN A 66 -19.35 13.31 -13.43
CA GLN A 66 -19.13 11.86 -13.36
C GLN A 66 -18.31 11.46 -12.14
N ALA A 67 -17.99 12.41 -11.24
CA ALA A 67 -17.32 12.09 -10.00
C ALA A 67 -18.17 11.13 -9.17
N TRP A 68 -17.51 10.15 -8.57
CA TRP A 68 -18.12 9.13 -7.74
C TRP A 68 -17.56 9.23 -6.32
N SER A 69 -18.44 9.15 -5.34
CA SER A 69 -18.07 9.09 -3.93
C SER A 69 -18.56 7.77 -3.34
N CYS A 70 -17.72 7.14 -2.52
CA CYS A 70 -18.09 5.87 -1.89
C CYS A 70 -19.09 6.08 -0.75
N ASP A 71 -20.28 5.49 -0.86
CA ASP A 71 -21.32 5.58 0.18
C ASP A 71 -20.97 4.79 1.45
N LYS A 72 -20.12 3.75 1.34
CA LYS A 72 -19.76 2.86 2.44
C LYS A 72 -18.79 3.54 3.41
N CYS A 73 -17.60 3.93 2.94
CA CYS A 73 -16.61 4.57 3.81
C CYS A 73 -16.73 6.09 3.87
N ARG A 74 -17.38 6.73 2.88
CA ARG A 74 -17.47 8.21 2.74
C ARG A 74 -16.12 8.94 2.72
N ARG A 75 -15.04 8.17 2.57
CA ARG A 75 -13.63 8.59 2.56
C ARG A 75 -12.98 8.25 1.21
N CYS A 76 -13.74 8.25 0.13
CA CYS A 76 -13.16 8.12 -1.20
C CYS A 76 -14.01 8.88 -2.20
N CYS A 77 -13.37 9.80 -2.91
CA CYS A 77 -13.89 10.45 -4.09
C CYS A 77 -13.01 10.05 -5.28
N MET A 78 -13.62 9.73 -6.43
CA MET A 78 -12.93 9.47 -7.68
C MET A 78 -13.50 10.37 -8.77
N CYS A 79 -12.64 10.94 -9.63
CA CYS A 79 -13.12 11.57 -10.86
C CYS A 79 -13.69 10.51 -11.81
N GLY A 80 -14.51 10.91 -12.80
CA GLY A 80 -15.17 9.99 -13.72
C GLY A 80 -14.21 9.06 -14.45
N ALA A 81 -13.04 9.57 -14.85
CA ALA A 81 -12.01 8.77 -15.52
C ALA A 81 -11.44 7.66 -14.62
N CYS A 82 -11.16 7.96 -13.34
CA CYS A 82 -10.69 6.97 -12.38
C CYS A 82 -11.82 6.01 -11.96
N ALA A 83 -13.02 6.54 -11.75
CA ALA A 83 -14.20 5.76 -11.38
C ALA A 83 -14.59 4.75 -12.46
N ALA A 84 -14.29 5.00 -13.74
CA ALA A 84 -14.53 4.07 -14.84
C ALA A 84 -13.58 2.85 -14.83
N GLY A 85 -12.40 2.95 -14.23
CA GLY A 85 -11.40 1.88 -14.19
C GLY A 85 -11.68 0.82 -13.12
N GLN A 86 -11.87 -0.44 -13.52
CA GLN A 86 -12.14 -1.55 -12.59
C GLN A 86 -11.03 -1.73 -11.55
N ALA A 87 -9.76 -1.73 -11.97
CA ALA A 87 -8.63 -1.92 -11.06
C ALA A 87 -8.57 -0.89 -9.91
N LEU A 88 -8.98 0.36 -10.16
CA LEU A 88 -9.03 1.39 -9.13
C LEU A 88 -10.21 1.20 -8.17
N ARG A 89 -11.34 0.67 -8.67
CA ARG A 89 -12.48 0.30 -7.83
C ARG A 89 -12.13 -0.90 -6.94
N ASP A 90 -11.44 -1.90 -7.46
CA ASP A 90 -11.01 -3.07 -6.69
C ASP A 90 -10.03 -2.68 -5.59
N LEU A 91 -9.04 -1.84 -5.92
CA LEU A 91 -8.12 -1.27 -4.94
C LEU A 91 -8.86 -0.48 -3.86
N HIS A 92 -9.84 0.34 -4.26
CA HIS A 92 -10.67 1.05 -3.30
C HIS A 92 -11.52 0.11 -2.44
N GLU A 93 -12.09 -0.97 -2.98
CA GLU A 93 -12.90 -1.90 -2.21
C GLU A 93 -12.11 -2.50 -1.04
N GLN A 94 -10.85 -2.83 -1.27
CA GLN A 94 -9.93 -3.29 -0.23
C GLN A 94 -9.64 -2.20 0.81
N GLU A 95 -9.35 -0.96 0.37
CA GLU A 95 -9.18 0.18 1.28
C GLU A 95 -10.47 0.50 2.07
N CYS A 96 -11.63 0.32 1.45
CA CYS A 96 -12.93 0.64 2.01
C CYS A 96 -13.25 -0.27 3.21
N LEU A 97 -12.86 -1.55 3.15
CA LEU A 97 -13.00 -2.48 4.26
C LEU A 97 -12.15 -2.03 5.46
N ALA A 98 -10.89 -1.67 5.23
CA ALA A 98 -10.01 -1.16 6.28
C ALA A 98 -10.61 0.10 6.94
N TYR A 99 -11.22 0.99 6.15
CA TYR A 99 -11.90 2.17 6.68
C TYR A 99 -13.12 1.85 7.54
N GLN A 100 -13.96 0.91 7.12
CA GLN A 100 -15.13 0.50 7.91
C GLN A 100 -14.70 -0.06 9.27
N MET A 101 -13.57 -0.77 9.34
CA MET A 101 -13.02 -1.25 10.60
C MET A 101 -12.54 -0.10 11.50
N LEU A 102 -11.88 0.92 10.94
CA LEU A 102 -11.44 2.11 11.69
C LEU A 102 -12.61 2.93 12.22
N ASP A 103 -13.68 3.05 11.44
CA ASP A 103 -14.89 3.75 11.88
C ASP A 103 -15.50 3.04 13.12
N GLY A 104 -15.45 1.70 13.18
CA GLY A 104 -15.83 0.95 14.38
C GLY A 104 -14.98 1.25 15.62
N LEU A 105 -13.71 1.62 15.43
CA LEU A 105 -12.76 2.00 16.50
C LEU A 105 -12.85 3.47 16.92
N HIS A 106 -13.78 4.24 16.33
CA HIS A 106 -14.01 5.64 16.64
C HIS A 106 -12.79 6.58 16.44
N VAL A 107 -11.89 6.26 15.51
CA VAL A 107 -10.68 7.07 15.20
C VAL A 107 -10.92 8.10 14.09
N TRP A 108 -12.09 8.74 14.08
CA TRP A 108 -12.58 9.58 12.98
C TRP A 108 -11.69 10.78 12.65
N ASP A 109 -11.08 11.37 13.67
CA ASP A 109 -10.27 12.60 13.57
C ASP A 109 -8.77 12.35 13.38
N GLN A 110 -8.37 11.08 13.21
CA GLN A 110 -6.97 10.74 13.01
C GLN A 110 -6.58 10.84 11.53
N ASP A 111 -5.35 11.30 11.27
CA ASP A 111 -4.78 11.34 9.92
C ASP A 111 -4.58 9.91 9.38
N THR A 112 -5.39 9.54 8.39
CA THR A 112 -5.38 8.20 7.77
C THR A 112 -4.50 8.12 6.52
N ARG A 113 -3.77 9.19 6.17
CA ARG A 113 -2.94 9.27 4.96
C ARG A 113 -1.84 8.22 4.91
N TRP A 114 -1.11 8.04 6.00
CA TRP A 114 -0.02 7.06 6.06
C TRP A 114 -0.54 5.63 5.92
N LEU A 115 -1.66 5.33 6.58
CA LEU A 115 -2.32 4.03 6.46
C LEU A 115 -2.73 3.76 5.00
N ARG A 116 -3.38 4.71 4.32
CA ARG A 116 -3.73 4.57 2.90
C ARG A 116 -2.51 4.38 2.01
N MET A 117 -1.45 5.15 2.23
CA MET A 117 -0.21 4.97 1.47
C MET A 117 0.35 3.56 1.67
N LEU A 118 0.38 3.06 2.90
CA LEU A 118 0.88 1.73 3.21
C LEU A 118 0.02 0.64 2.56
N LEU A 119 -1.30 0.72 2.68
CA LEU A 119 -2.23 -0.24 2.05
C LEU A 119 -2.02 -0.31 0.53
N ARG A 120 -1.82 0.83 -0.13
CA ARG A 120 -1.54 0.89 -1.58
C ARG A 120 -0.21 0.25 -1.94
N VAL A 121 0.84 0.51 -1.16
CA VAL A 121 2.17 -0.11 -1.37
C VAL A 121 2.08 -1.62 -1.19
N LEU A 122 1.44 -2.10 -0.12
CA LEU A 122 1.25 -3.52 0.13
C LEU A 122 0.45 -4.19 -1.00
N HIS A 123 -0.59 -3.55 -1.50
CA HIS A 123 -1.36 -4.06 -2.63
C HIS A 123 -0.52 -4.20 -3.91
N LEU A 124 0.32 -3.20 -4.21
CA LEU A 124 1.23 -3.26 -5.36
C LEU A 124 2.25 -4.41 -5.21
N GLN A 125 2.82 -4.57 -4.01
CA GLN A 125 3.76 -5.65 -3.73
C GLN A 125 3.12 -7.03 -3.82
N LEU A 126 1.88 -7.20 -3.31
CA LEU A 126 1.14 -8.45 -3.43
C LEU A 126 0.82 -8.78 -4.89
N ALA A 127 0.39 -7.79 -5.68
CA ALA A 127 0.13 -7.97 -7.11
C ALA A 127 1.40 -8.39 -7.87
N GLU A 128 2.56 -7.78 -7.56
CA GLU A 128 3.86 -8.17 -8.13
C GLU A 128 4.24 -9.61 -7.74
N LEU A 129 4.05 -10.00 -6.47
CA LEU A 129 4.32 -11.36 -5.99
C LEU A 129 3.41 -12.40 -6.66
N GLU A 130 2.13 -12.10 -6.81
CA GLU A 130 1.17 -12.98 -7.51
C GLU A 130 1.51 -13.14 -9.00
N GLU A 131 1.97 -12.07 -9.65
CA GLU A 131 2.45 -12.13 -11.04
C GLU A 131 3.73 -12.97 -11.15
N CYS A 132 4.67 -12.82 -10.22
CA CYS A 132 5.86 -13.68 -10.15
C CYS A 132 5.49 -15.16 -9.99
N LYS A 133 4.60 -15.50 -9.05
CA LYS A 133 4.12 -16.88 -8.85
C LYS A 133 3.45 -17.45 -10.10
N ARG A 134 2.66 -16.63 -10.81
CA ARG A 134 2.00 -17.05 -12.06
C ARG A 134 2.99 -17.34 -13.18
N ASN A 135 4.10 -16.60 -13.23
CA ASN A 135 5.13 -16.76 -14.26
C ASN A 135 6.16 -17.86 -13.91
N HIS A 136 6.22 -18.29 -12.64
CA HIS A 136 7.14 -19.32 -12.14
C HIS A 136 6.40 -20.36 -11.28
N PRO A 137 5.51 -21.20 -11.87
CA PRO A 137 4.73 -22.17 -11.11
C PRO A 137 5.52 -23.41 -10.63
N GLU A 138 6.79 -23.55 -11.03
CA GLU A 138 7.57 -24.79 -10.88
C GLU A 138 8.43 -24.86 -9.60
N ASP A 139 8.49 -23.79 -8.79
CA ASP A 139 9.31 -23.76 -7.56
C ASP A 139 8.56 -24.25 -6.29
N ASP A 140 7.27 -24.57 -6.37
CA ASP A 140 6.46 -25.04 -5.23
C ASP A 140 6.34 -26.59 -5.16
N GLU A 141 6.98 -27.35 -6.06
CA GLU A 141 6.96 -28.83 -6.07
C GLU A 141 8.20 -29.50 -5.42
N GLU A 142 9.07 -28.76 -4.73
CA GLU A 142 10.16 -29.37 -3.97
C GLU A 142 9.74 -29.76 -2.54
N GLY A 143 9.19 -30.98 -2.43
CA GLY A 143 9.65 -31.95 -1.42
C GLY A 143 9.13 -31.78 0.01
N ASP A 144 7.84 -32.05 0.22
CA ASP A 144 7.41 -32.70 1.46
C ASP A 144 7.83 -34.20 1.36
N GLU A 145 9.14 -34.44 1.36
CA GLU A 145 9.64 -35.78 1.67
C GLU A 145 9.40 -35.98 3.16
N GLU A 146 8.34 -36.75 3.45
CA GLU A 146 8.02 -37.32 4.74
C GLU A 146 9.26 -37.98 5.36
N GLU A 147 10.08 -37.21 6.09
CA GLU A 147 10.93 -37.79 7.10
C GLU A 147 10.05 -38.15 8.29
N GLY A 148 9.56 -39.39 8.25
CA GLY A 148 8.95 -40.07 9.38
C GLY A 148 9.89 -40.02 10.59
N GLY A 149 9.62 -39.07 11.48
CA GLY A 149 10.15 -38.98 12.83
C GLY A 149 9.27 -39.75 13.78
N ASP A 150 9.48 -41.05 13.82
CA ASP A 150 9.04 -42.00 14.84
C ASP A 150 9.44 -41.55 16.26
N GLY A 151 8.49 -41.67 17.20
CA GLY A 151 8.77 -41.98 18.60
C GLY A 151 8.98 -40.82 19.58
N GLY A 152 8.00 -40.61 20.46
CA GLY A 152 8.17 -39.81 21.66
C GLY A 152 6.88 -39.58 22.42
N ASP A 153 6.33 -40.65 23.00
CA ASP A 153 5.53 -40.56 24.23
C ASP A 153 6.28 -39.68 25.25
N ASP A 154 5.57 -38.82 25.99
CA ASP A 154 5.70 -38.73 27.45
C ASP A 154 4.85 -37.57 28.03
N GLU A 155 3.88 -38.01 28.83
CA GLU A 155 3.49 -37.47 30.16
C GLU A 155 2.67 -36.16 30.25
N ASP A 156 1.36 -36.37 30.41
CA ASP A 156 0.55 -35.96 31.56
C ASP A 156 1.09 -34.83 32.46
N GLY A 157 0.38 -33.69 32.43
CA GLY A 157 0.49 -32.62 33.41
C GLY A 157 -0.85 -31.96 33.65
N GLU A 158 -1.57 -32.46 34.67
CA GLU A 158 -2.61 -31.77 35.46
C GLU A 158 -2.09 -30.36 35.87
N ASP A 159 -2.83 -29.33 36.23
CA ASP A 159 -4.03 -29.21 37.06
C ASP A 159 -4.32 -27.69 37.19
N GLY A 160 -5.56 -27.34 37.53
CA GLY A 160 -5.88 -26.29 38.50
C GLY A 160 -5.63 -24.81 38.15
N GLY A 161 -6.71 -24.04 38.07
CA GLY A 161 -6.65 -22.58 38.16
C GLY A 161 -8.02 -21.92 38.08
N GLU A 162 -8.76 -22.04 39.18
CA GLU A 162 -10.07 -21.43 39.45
C GLU A 162 -10.06 -19.89 39.38
N ASP A 163 -11.21 -19.36 38.97
CA ASP A 163 -11.95 -18.19 39.47
C ASP A 163 -11.20 -16.90 39.87
N GLU A 164 -11.61 -15.78 39.26
CA GLU A 164 -11.88 -14.55 40.01
C GLU A 164 -12.96 -13.72 39.29
N GLU A 165 -14.18 -13.78 39.83
CA GLU A 165 -15.25 -12.82 39.58
C GLU A 165 -14.86 -11.49 40.26
N GLY A 166 -14.67 -10.46 39.45
CA GLY A 166 -14.48 -9.08 39.91
C GLY A 166 -15.74 -8.27 39.63
N ASP A 167 -16.59 -8.19 40.65
CA ASP A 167 -17.71 -7.28 40.82
C ASP A 167 -17.24 -5.83 41.05
N GLU A 168 -18.18 -4.87 41.09
CA GLU A 168 -18.02 -3.46 41.54
C GLU A 168 -17.51 -2.46 40.47
N GLU A 169 -18.11 -1.29 40.21
CA GLU A 169 -18.96 -0.43 41.03
C GLU A 169 -19.74 0.57 40.14
N GLU A 170 -20.97 0.88 40.56
CA GLU A 170 -21.77 2.04 40.14
C GLU A 170 -21.13 3.34 40.65
N GLU A 171 -20.95 4.37 39.82
CA GLU A 171 -20.98 5.76 40.30
C GLU A 171 -21.65 6.69 39.25
N GLU A 172 -22.81 7.20 39.67
CA GLU A 172 -23.60 8.41 39.34
C GLU A 172 -23.49 9.12 37.97
#